data_AF-A0A654LVR4-F1
#
_entry.id   AF-A0A654LVR4-F1
#
_cell.length_a   1.000
_cell.length_b   1.000
_cell.length_c   1.000
_cell.angle_alpha   90.00
_cell.angle_beta   90.00
_cell.angle_gamma   90.00
#
_symmetry.space_group_name_H-M   'P 1'
#
loop_
_entity.id
_entity.type
_entity.pdbx_description
1 polymer ?
#
loop_
_entity_poly.entity_id
_entity_poly.type
_entity_poly.pdbx_seq_one_letter_code
_entity_poly.pdbx_strand_id
1 'polypeptide(L)'
;MSGKSQLTEQETVFTTLDLGTMEFMKWLIAKDAGSGDTLIVVKDFLVNKYVILFDKSISKDVIVDYRESMPLCMSCSTDDCGHVGFAICLKQDYDRDDQVIF
;
A
#
# COMPACT_ATOMS: atom_id res chain seq x y z
N MET A 1 32.74 -24.42 15.08
CA MET A 1 32.16 -23.10 14.83
C MET A 1 31.36 -23.19 13.55
N SER A 2 30.03 -23.21 13.62
CA SER A 2 29.18 -23.19 12.42
C SER A 2 28.08 -22.19 12.68
N GLY A 3 28.23 -21.00 12.10
CA GLY A 3 27.27 -19.92 12.18
C GLY A 3 26.04 -20.29 11.37
N LYS A 4 24.93 -20.53 12.05
CA LYS A 4 23.61 -20.57 11.41
C LYS A 4 23.24 -19.13 11.10
N SER A 5 23.18 -18.78 9.81
CA SER A 5 22.61 -17.51 9.39
C SER A 5 21.14 -17.51 9.79
N GLN A 6 20.78 -16.68 10.75
CA GLN A 6 19.39 -16.30 10.96
C GLN A 6 18.95 -15.53 9.71
N LEU A 7 18.28 -16.23 8.80
CA LEU A 7 17.31 -15.57 7.93
C LEU A 7 16.22 -15.09 8.87
N THR A 8 16.28 -13.82 9.25
CA THR A 8 15.13 -13.13 9.83
C THR A 8 14.05 -13.16 8.76
N GLU A 9 13.08 -14.07 8.90
CA GLU A 9 11.77 -13.91 8.29
C GLU A 9 11.26 -12.56 8.80
N GLN A 10 11.40 -11.53 7.96
CA GLN A 10 10.84 -10.23 8.23
C GLN A 10 9.33 -10.42 8.06
N GLU A 11 8.62 -10.73 9.15
CA GLU A 11 7.16 -10.81 9.17
C GLU A 11 6.62 -9.53 8.52
N THR A 12 6.08 -9.67 7.33
CA THR A 12 5.56 -8.54 6.56
C THR A 12 4.33 -8.03 7.31
N VAL A 13 4.32 -6.77 7.74
CA VAL A 13 3.21 -6.20 8.53
C VAL A 13 1.92 -6.07 7.71
N PHE A 14 2.02 -6.19 6.38
CA PHE A 14 0.91 -6.03 5.43
C PHE A 14 0.49 -7.36 4.78
N THR A 15 0.16 -8.37 5.57
CA THR A 15 -0.25 -9.69 5.06
C THR A 15 -1.68 -9.78 4.55
N THR A 16 -2.58 -8.87 4.94
CA THR A 16 -4.01 -8.94 4.58
C THR A 16 -4.54 -7.61 4.06
N LEU A 17 -5.60 -7.66 3.24
CA LEU A 17 -6.31 -6.47 2.77
C LEU A 17 -6.73 -5.55 3.92
N ASP A 18 -7.25 -6.11 5.02
CA ASP A 18 -7.73 -5.34 6.18
C ASP A 18 -6.63 -4.49 6.82
N LEU A 19 -5.41 -5.04 6.94
CA LEU A 19 -4.26 -4.29 7.46
C LEU A 19 -3.90 -3.12 6.53
N GLY A 20 -4.04 -3.31 5.22
CA GLY A 20 -3.93 -2.25 4.22
C GLY A 20 -4.97 -1.15 4.41
N THR A 21 -6.22 -1.53 4.58
CA THR A 21 -7.35 -0.61 4.83
C THR A 21 -7.14 0.20 6.10
N MET A 22 -6.74 -0.45 7.19
CA MET A 22 -6.45 0.23 8.46
C MET A 22 -5.31 1.24 8.32
N GLU A 23 -4.27 0.91 7.56
CA GLU A 23 -3.17 1.83 7.32
C GLU A 23 -3.59 2.99 6.40
N PHE A 24 -4.42 2.74 5.40
CA PHE A 24 -5.00 3.80 4.59
C PHE A 24 -5.76 4.81 5.45
N MET A 25 -6.55 4.36 6.42
CA MET A 25 -7.24 5.27 7.35
C MET A 25 -6.27 6.14 8.16
N LYS A 26 -5.17 5.57 8.66
CA LYS A 26 -4.12 6.35 9.33
C LYS A 26 -3.47 7.36 8.39
N TRP A 27 -3.19 6.95 7.15
CA TRP A 27 -2.62 7.80 6.13
C TRP A 27 -3.55 8.95 5.75
N LEU A 28 -4.86 8.70 5.63
CA LEU A 28 -5.85 9.73 5.35
C LEU A 28 -5.88 10.80 6.45
N ILE A 29 -5.88 10.37 7.72
CA ILE A 29 -5.80 11.28 8.88
C ILE A 29 -4.47 12.07 8.87
N ALA A 30 -3.35 11.40 8.61
CA ALA A 30 -2.03 12.02 8.59
C ALA A 30 -1.88 13.03 7.44
N LYS A 31 -2.45 12.73 6.27
CA LYS A 31 -2.53 13.64 5.12
C LYS A 31 -3.27 14.92 5.50
N ASP A 32 -4.43 14.79 6.14
CA ASP A 32 -5.27 15.94 6.49
C ASP A 32 -4.69 16.76 7.64
N ALA A 33 -4.02 16.11 8.60
CA ALA A 33 -3.36 16.77 9.73
C ALA A 33 -1.96 17.31 9.40
N GLY A 34 -1.39 16.98 8.24
CA GLY A 34 0.00 17.29 7.86
C GLY A 34 1.07 16.64 8.75
N SER A 35 0.68 15.69 9.61
CA SER A 35 1.56 15.00 10.54
C SER A 35 0.94 13.65 10.95
N GLY A 36 1.76 12.62 11.09
CA GLY A 36 1.31 11.30 11.51
C GLY A 36 2.35 10.22 11.21
N ASP A 37 2.32 9.15 12.00
CA ASP A 37 3.17 7.99 11.80
C ASP A 37 2.43 6.94 10.96
N THR A 38 2.76 6.91 9.68
CA THR A 38 2.25 5.92 8.72
C THR A 38 3.40 5.04 8.24
N LEU A 39 3.15 3.76 8.06
CA LEU A 39 4.09 2.82 7.44
C LEU A 39 4.16 3.00 5.93
N ILE A 40 3.10 3.53 5.31
CA ILE A 40 3.02 3.72 3.86
C ILE A 40 3.15 5.20 3.51
N VAL A 41 3.92 5.47 2.47
CA VAL A 41 4.00 6.76 1.77
C VAL A 41 3.59 6.55 0.32
N VAL A 42 2.62 7.32 -0.17
CA VAL A 42 2.26 7.33 -1.61
C VAL A 42 3.30 8.16 -2.36
N LYS A 43 4.02 7.54 -3.30
CA LYS A 43 5.06 8.20 -4.11
C LYS A 43 4.56 8.64 -5.48
N ASP A 44 3.78 7.79 -6.13
CA ASP A 44 3.19 8.07 -7.44
C ASP A 44 1.87 7.31 -7.57
N PHE A 45 0.93 7.86 -8.32
CA PHE A 45 -0.36 7.26 -8.57
C PHE A 45 -0.85 7.65 -9.97
N LEU A 46 -1.12 6.64 -10.79
CA LEU A 46 -1.70 6.81 -12.10
C LEU A 46 -3.00 6.02 -12.18
N VAL A 47 -4.12 6.77 -12.25
CA VAL A 47 -5.49 6.25 -12.25
C VAL A 47 -5.63 5.09 -13.24
N ASN A 48 -6.23 3.99 -12.77
CA ASN A 48 -6.47 2.76 -13.54
C ASN A 48 -5.20 2.08 -14.12
N LYS A 49 -4.00 2.49 -13.71
CA LYS A 49 -2.74 1.86 -14.14
C LYS A 49 -1.95 1.34 -12.96
N TYR A 50 -1.44 2.20 -12.09
CA TYR A 50 -0.61 1.74 -10.97
C TYR A 50 -0.62 2.72 -9.80
N VAL A 51 -0.17 2.24 -8.65
CA VAL A 51 0.33 3.05 -7.54
C VAL A 51 1.74 2.59 -7.15
N ILE A 52 2.60 3.56 -6.81
CA ILE A 52 3.90 3.33 -6.18
C ILE A 52 3.80 3.75 -4.72
N LEU A 53 3.94 2.76 -3.83
CA LEU A 53 3.96 2.93 -2.38
C LEU A 53 5.38 2.72 -1.89
N PHE A 54 5.85 3.55 -0.97
CA PHE A 54 7.03 3.23 -0.16
C PHE A 54 6.58 2.65 1.17
N ASP A 55 6.95 1.39 1.41
CA ASP A 55 6.67 0.70 2.67
C ASP A 55 7.89 0.80 3.59
N LYS A 56 7.72 1.56 4.68
CA LYS A 56 8.75 1.79 5.69
C LYS A 56 9.12 0.51 6.46
N SER A 57 8.19 -0.43 6.61
CA SER A 57 8.41 -1.67 7.36
C SER A 57 9.44 -2.60 6.70
N ILE A 58 9.46 -2.60 5.36
CA ILE A 58 10.43 -3.34 4.54
C ILE A 58 11.44 -2.43 3.83
N SER A 59 11.32 -1.11 4.01
CA SER A 59 12.16 -0.06 3.40
C SER A 59 12.30 -0.21 1.88
N LYS A 60 11.19 -0.44 1.17
CA LYS A 60 11.17 -0.68 -0.27
C LYS A 60 10.01 0.03 -0.97
N ASP A 61 10.25 0.34 -2.23
CA ASP A 61 9.18 0.71 -3.16
C ASP A 61 8.41 -0.55 -3.58
N VAL A 62 7.09 -0.42 -3.55
CA VAL A 62 6.12 -1.45 -3.89
C VAL A 62 5.21 -0.90 -4.96
N ILE A 63 5.09 -1.64 -6.05
CA ILE A 63 4.18 -1.30 -7.15
C ILE A 63 2.95 -2.18 -7.00
N VAL A 64 1.78 -1.55 -6.98
CA VAL A 64 0.49 -2.24 -7.15
C VAL A 64 -0.07 -1.83 -8.51
N ASP A 65 -0.24 -2.81 -9.38
CA ASP A 65 -0.72 -2.65 -10.76
C ASP A 65 -2.22 -2.96 -10.81
N TYR A 66 -3.02 -2.14 -11.49
CA TYR A 66 -4.48 -2.32 -11.61
C TYR A 66 -4.82 -3.03 -12.94
N ARG A 67 -4.32 -4.26 -13.13
CA ARG A 67 -4.58 -5.03 -14.36
C ARG A 67 -6.01 -5.55 -14.40
N GLU A 68 -6.69 -5.39 -15.53
CA GLU A 68 -7.94 -6.10 -15.85
C GLU A 68 -8.97 -6.14 -14.71
N SER A 69 -9.14 -5.01 -14.00
CA SER A 69 -10.01 -4.82 -12.82
C SER A 69 -9.54 -5.41 -11.48
N MET A 70 -8.45 -6.19 -11.45
CA MET A 70 -7.92 -6.79 -10.22
C MET A 70 -6.53 -6.23 -9.86
N PRO A 71 -6.38 -5.53 -8.72
CA PRO A 71 -5.09 -5.03 -8.28
C PRO A 71 -4.14 -6.15 -7.89
N LEU A 72 -2.88 -6.05 -8.29
CA LEU A 72 -1.83 -7.02 -7.98
C LEU A 72 -0.60 -6.31 -7.41
N CYS A 73 -0.15 -6.74 -6.23
CA CYS A 73 1.11 -6.27 -5.66
C CYS A 73 2.29 -7.01 -6.28
N MET A 74 3.18 -6.28 -6.95
CA MET A 74 4.35 -6.85 -7.63
C MET A 74 5.42 -7.35 -6.65
N SER A 75 5.47 -6.77 -5.44
CA SER A 75 6.43 -7.17 -4.40
C SER A 75 5.99 -8.42 -3.65
N CYS A 76 4.69 -8.56 -3.37
CA CYS A 76 4.12 -9.72 -2.69
C CYS A 76 3.69 -10.83 -3.65
N SER A 77 3.59 -10.53 -4.96
CA SER A 77 3.08 -11.46 -5.99
C SER A 77 1.70 -12.02 -5.66
N THR A 78 0.81 -11.18 -5.13
CA THR A 78 -0.55 -11.53 -4.71
C THR A 78 -1.49 -10.34 -4.88
N ASP A 79 -2.78 -10.63 -5.05
CA ASP A 79 -3.91 -9.69 -5.04
C ASP A 79 -4.53 -9.54 -3.63
N ASP A 80 -4.14 -10.39 -2.68
CA ASP A 80 -4.55 -10.35 -1.28
C ASP A 80 -3.34 -10.05 -0.39
N CYS A 81 -3.01 -8.76 -0.26
CA CYS A 81 -2.08 -8.26 0.76
C CYS A 81 -2.41 -6.82 1.16
N GLY A 82 -1.77 -6.33 2.20
CA GLY A 82 -2.04 -4.98 2.70
C GLY A 82 -1.61 -3.86 1.76
N HIS A 83 -0.60 -4.05 0.89
CA HIS A 83 -0.33 -3.08 -0.18
C HIS A 83 -1.50 -2.96 -1.15
N VAL A 84 -2.13 -4.09 -1.48
CA VAL A 84 -3.33 -4.11 -2.34
C VAL A 84 -4.51 -3.46 -1.62
N GLY A 85 -4.74 -3.79 -0.35
CA GLY A 85 -5.81 -3.17 0.46
C GLY A 85 -5.69 -1.65 0.51
N PHE A 86 -4.49 -1.14 0.77
CA PHE A 86 -4.20 0.28 0.72
C PHE A 86 -4.48 0.88 -0.67
N ALA A 87 -3.98 0.24 -1.73
CA ALA A 87 -4.14 0.70 -3.11
C ALA A 87 -5.60 0.75 -3.57
N ILE A 88 -6.44 -0.19 -3.12
CA ILE A 88 -7.88 -0.18 -3.40
C ILE A 88 -8.54 1.05 -2.77
N CYS A 89 -8.29 1.30 -1.49
CA CYS A 89 -8.85 2.46 -0.80
C CYS A 89 -8.38 3.78 -1.42
N LEU A 90 -7.10 3.89 -1.77
CA LEU A 90 -6.56 5.06 -2.45
C LEU A 90 -7.28 5.31 -3.78
N LYS A 91 -7.47 4.28 -4.59
CA LYS A 91 -8.21 4.41 -5.85
C LYS A 91 -9.64 4.90 -5.62
N GLN A 92 -10.35 4.31 -4.66
CA GLN A 92 -11.73 4.71 -4.33
C GLN A 92 -11.82 6.17 -3.83
N ASP A 93 -10.79 6.64 -3.12
CA ASP A 93 -10.68 8.03 -2.65
C ASP A 93 -10.55 9.02 -3.82
N TYR A 94 -9.66 8.73 -4.77
CA TYR A 94 -9.48 9.54 -5.98
C TYR A 94 -10.67 9.46 -6.93
N ASP A 95 -11.26 8.28 -7.14
CA ASP A 95 -12.45 8.08 -7.98
C ASP A 95 -13.66 8.86 -7.43
N ARG A 96 -13.70 9.11 -6.11
CA ARG A 96 -14.72 9.96 -5.47
C ARG A 96 -14.46 11.44 -5.73
N ASP A 97 -13.20 11.88 -5.61
CA ASP A 97 -12.84 13.28 -5.80
C ASP A 97 -13.04 13.74 -7.27
N ASP A 98 -12.83 12.85 -8.25
CA ASP A 98 -13.09 13.11 -9.68
C ASP A 98 -14.59 13.19 -10.03
N GLN A 99 -15.50 12.76 -9.15
CA GLN A 99 -16.95 12.83 -9.37
C GLN A 99 -17.61 14.10 -8.81
N VAL A 100 -16.85 15.01 -8.19
CA VAL A 100 -17.36 16.31 -7.74
C VAL A 100 -17.33 17.30 -8.92
N ILE A 101 -18.29 17.17 -9.83
CA ILE A 101 -18.60 18.19 -10.83
C ILE A 101 -19.69 19.10 -10.23
N PHE A 102 -19.36 20.37 -9.96
CA PHE A 102 -20.31 21.41 -9.53
C PHE A 102 -21.31 21.76 -10.64
#